data_AF-A0A957RA36-F1
#
_entry.id   AF-A0A957RA36-F1
#
_cell.length_a   1.000
_cell.length_b   1.000
_cell.length_c   1.000
_cell.angle_alpha   90.00
_cell.angle_beta   90.00
_cell.angle_gamma   90.00
#
_symmetry.space_group_name_H-M   'P 1'
#
loop_
_entity.id
_entity.type
_entity.pdbx_description
1 polymer ?
#
loop_
_entity_poly.entity_id
_entity_poly.type
_entity_poly.pdbx_seq_one_letter_code
_entity_poly.pdbx_strand_id
1 'polypeptide(L)'
;MKLPSINRDTIGEDLSAGLVLGIQSVPDGMAAGLLALVNPIYGLYAYMTGVFSGAFFTSSAFMSIQATSAMALIVASVPQVTQSTSPNSSLFALAILTGVLMLTAGFLKLGTLVRFVPNSVMTGFVNAVAVLIVLGQLDDFTGYSTTGPNRVVRTIDLLLNLGQV
;
A
#
# COMPACT_ATOMS: atom_id res chain seq x y z
N MET A 1 7.91 -24.21 13.38
CA MET A 1 7.25 -22.90 13.52
C MET A 1 7.22 -22.59 15.01
N LYS A 2 8.18 -21.81 15.51
CA LYS A 2 8.13 -21.35 16.91
C LYS A 2 7.12 -20.20 16.92
N LEU A 3 5.98 -20.37 17.56
CA LEU A 3 5.05 -19.28 17.81
C LEU A 3 5.86 -18.16 18.49
N PRO A 4 5.78 -16.89 18.04
CA PRO A 4 6.38 -15.79 18.78
C PRO A 4 5.82 -15.86 20.19
N SER A 5 6.71 -15.98 21.18
CA SER A 5 6.31 -16.28 22.55
C SER A 5 5.47 -15.12 23.07
N ILE A 6 4.15 -15.31 23.12
CA ILE A 6 3.24 -14.41 23.82
C ILE A 6 3.71 -14.42 25.27
N ASN A 7 4.42 -13.36 25.67
CA ASN A 7 4.92 -13.23 27.03
C ASN A 7 3.83 -12.57 27.86
N ARG A 8 3.46 -13.17 28.99
CA ARG A 8 2.46 -12.61 29.90
C ARG A 8 2.88 -11.23 30.42
N ASP A 9 4.18 -10.98 30.45
CA ASP A 9 4.75 -9.70 30.87
C ASP A 9 4.57 -8.59 29.81
N THR A 10 4.47 -8.92 28.51
CA THR A 10 4.33 -7.95 27.42
C THR A 10 2.89 -7.76 26.94
N ILE A 11 1.93 -8.57 27.40
CA ILE A 11 0.53 -8.51 26.95
C ILE A 11 -0.06 -7.09 27.05
N GLY A 12 0.26 -6.35 28.11
CA GLY A 12 -0.23 -4.98 28.29
C GLY A 12 0.32 -4.03 27.21
N GLU A 13 1.62 -4.12 26.93
CA GLU A 13 2.28 -3.32 25.90
C GLU A 13 1.82 -3.72 24.51
N ASP A 14 1.72 -5.02 24.22
CA ASP A 14 1.25 -5.59 22.95
C ASP A 14 -0.20 -5.18 22.66
N LEU A 15 -1.07 -5.17 23.68
CA LEU A 15 -2.46 -4.71 23.54
C LEU A 15 -2.52 -3.21 23.23
N SER A 16 -1.73 -2.40 23.94
CA SER A 16 -1.67 -0.96 23.71
C SER A 16 -1.17 -0.64 22.29
N ALA A 17 -0.12 -1.33 21.83
CA ALA A 17 0.42 -1.19 20.49
C ALA A 17 -0.59 -1.64 19.43
N GLY A 18 -1.25 -2.78 19.63
CA GLY A 18 -2.28 -3.29 18.73
C GLY A 18 -3.48 -2.35 18.59
N LEU A 19 -3.92 -1.72 19.69
CA LEU A 19 -5.00 -0.74 19.65
C LEU A 19 -4.58 0.54 18.89
N VAL A 20 -3.39 1.07 19.17
CA VAL A 20 -2.88 2.27 18.48
C VAL A 20 -2.74 2.01 16.98
N LEU A 21 -2.12 0.88 16.61
CA LEU A 21 -1.97 0.47 15.22
C LEU A 21 -3.34 0.23 14.57
N GLY A 22 -4.28 -0.41 15.27
CA GLY A 22 -5.64 -0.64 14.78
C GLY A 22 -6.39 0.66 14.49
N ILE A 23 -6.30 1.67 15.36
CA ILE A 23 -6.92 2.98 15.13
C ILE A 23 -6.25 3.70 13.96
N GLN A 24 -4.92 3.71 13.89
CA GLN A 24 -4.16 4.29 12.77
C GLN A 24 -4.50 3.63 11.43
N SER A 25 -4.74 2.32 11.44
CA SER A 25 -4.96 1.51 10.25
C SER A 25 -6.20 1.92 9.45
N VAL A 26 -7.20 2.53 10.10
CA VAL A 26 -8.46 2.93 9.46
C VAL A 26 -8.27 4.09 8.46
N PRO A 27 -7.78 5.28 8.87
CA PRO A 27 -7.52 6.37 7.92
C PRO A 27 -6.40 6.01 6.93
N ASP A 28 -5.38 5.26 7.36
CA ASP A 28 -4.27 4.84 6.49
C ASP A 28 -4.75 3.91 5.35
N GLY A 29 -5.57 2.90 5.68
CA GLY A 29 -6.16 2.00 4.68
C GLY A 29 -7.09 2.73 3.70
N MET A 30 -7.90 3.67 4.18
CA MET A 30 -8.75 4.50 3.31
C MET A 30 -7.93 5.37 2.35
N ALA A 31 -6.86 5.99 2.85
CA ALA A 31 -5.94 6.78 2.03
C ALA A 31 -5.26 5.91 0.96
N ALA A 32 -4.83 4.68 1.31
CA ALA A 32 -4.28 3.74 0.34
C ALA A 32 -5.28 3.40 -0.78
N GLY A 33 -6.56 3.24 -0.47
CA GLY A 33 -7.63 3.04 -1.45
C GLY A 33 -7.78 4.23 -2.42
N LEU A 34 -7.76 5.46 -1.89
CA LEU A 34 -7.78 6.68 -2.70
C LEU A 34 -6.55 6.77 -3.63
N LEU A 35 -5.35 6.49 -3.10
CA LEU A 35 -4.12 6.50 -3.88
C LEU A 35 -4.14 5.44 -5.00
N ALA A 36 -4.87 4.35 -4.79
CA ALA A 36 -5.10 3.29 -5.78
C ALA A 36 -6.23 3.63 -6.78
N LEU A 37 -6.85 4.81 -6.69
CA LEU A 37 -7.99 5.25 -7.52
C LEU A 37 -9.20 4.31 -7.44
N VAL A 38 -9.42 3.68 -6.28
CA VAL A 38 -10.59 2.83 -6.00
C VAL A 38 -11.40 3.38 -4.83
N ASN A 39 -12.57 2.79 -4.58
CA ASN A 39 -13.37 3.16 -3.41
C ASN A 39 -12.53 2.95 -2.12
N PRO A 40 -12.43 3.95 -1.23
CA PRO A 40 -11.64 3.87 0.02
C PRO A 40 -11.95 2.66 0.89
N ILE A 41 -13.19 2.16 0.83
CA ILE A 41 -13.63 1.01 1.62
C ILE A 41 -12.83 -0.27 1.27
N TYR A 42 -12.35 -0.40 0.03
CA TYR A 42 -11.56 -1.55 -0.38
C TYR A 42 -10.17 -1.56 0.25
N GLY A 43 -9.60 -0.38 0.53
CA GLY A 43 -8.36 -0.27 1.28
C GLY A 43 -8.54 -0.73 2.74
N LEU A 44 -9.65 -0.37 3.36
CA LEU A 44 -10.00 -0.86 4.70
C LEU A 44 -10.19 -2.39 4.71
N TYR A 45 -10.89 -2.95 3.72
CA TYR A 45 -11.03 -4.40 3.59
C TYR A 45 -9.68 -5.12 3.42
N ALA A 46 -8.77 -4.55 2.63
CA ALA A 46 -7.42 -5.08 2.48
C ALA A 46 -6.65 -5.11 3.80
N TYR A 47 -6.78 -4.08 4.63
CA TYR A 47 -6.15 -4.03 5.95
C TYR A 47 -6.77 -5.04 6.92
N MET A 48 -8.09 -5.10 7.00
CA MET A 48 -8.78 -6.05 7.87
C MET A 48 -8.39 -7.50 7.53
N THR A 49 -8.46 -7.87 6.25
CA THR A 49 -8.13 -9.23 5.80
C THR A 49 -6.63 -9.52 5.83
N GLY A 50 -5.80 -8.55 5.48
CA GLY A 50 -4.34 -8.65 5.44
C GLY A 50 -3.71 -8.75 6.83
N VAL A 51 -4.08 -7.89 7.77
CA VAL A 51 -3.60 -7.95 9.16
C VAL A 51 -4.07 -9.24 9.83
N PHE A 52 -5.33 -9.61 9.65
CA PHE A 52 -5.88 -10.84 10.24
C PHE A 52 -5.15 -12.08 9.72
N SER A 53 -5.02 -12.23 8.40
CA SER A 53 -4.28 -13.37 7.82
C SER A 53 -2.79 -13.32 8.19
N GLY A 54 -2.20 -12.13 8.19
CA GLY A 54 -0.82 -11.89 8.58
C GLY A 54 -0.47 -12.37 9.97
N ALA A 55 -1.36 -12.16 10.95
CA ALA A 55 -1.16 -12.59 12.33
C ALA A 55 -0.90 -14.10 12.46
N PHE A 56 -1.46 -14.92 11.57
CA PHE A 56 -1.29 -16.38 11.59
C PHE A 56 -0.11 -16.88 10.73
N PHE A 57 0.14 -16.23 9.59
CA PHE A 57 1.08 -16.72 8.59
C PHE A 57 2.46 -16.03 8.62
N THR A 58 2.59 -14.92 9.34
CA THR A 58 3.85 -14.18 9.41
C THR A 58 4.87 -14.87 10.31
N SER A 59 6.14 -14.86 9.91
CA SER A 59 7.23 -15.51 10.66
C SER A 59 7.85 -14.63 11.75
N SER A 60 7.43 -13.36 11.88
CA SER A 60 7.97 -12.37 12.81
C SER A 60 6.88 -11.84 13.73
N ALA A 61 7.17 -11.77 15.04
CA ALA A 61 6.28 -11.20 16.06
C ALA A 61 5.99 -9.71 15.84
N PHE A 62 6.94 -8.99 15.23
CA PHE A 62 6.93 -7.53 15.14
C PHE A 62 6.49 -7.00 13.78
N MET A 63 6.25 -7.90 12.81
CA MET A 63 5.89 -7.49 11.46
C MET A 63 4.39 -7.25 11.36
N SER A 64 4.01 -6.01 11.02
CA SER A 64 2.64 -5.64 10.68
C SER A 64 2.41 -5.69 9.17
N ILE A 65 1.24 -6.13 8.74
CA ILE A 65 0.84 -6.15 7.33
C ILE A 65 0.02 -4.91 7.01
N GLN A 66 0.51 -4.09 6.09
CA GLN A 66 -0.15 -2.86 5.66
C GLN A 66 0.02 -2.70 4.14
N ALA A 67 -0.85 -1.92 3.49
CA ALA A 67 -0.59 -1.52 2.11
C ALA A 67 0.46 -0.41 2.10
N THR A 68 1.28 -0.39 1.05
CA THR A 68 2.25 0.68 0.84
C THR A 68 1.73 1.62 -0.23
N SER A 69 2.15 2.89 -0.18
CA SER A 69 1.84 3.85 -1.24
C SER A 69 2.34 3.36 -2.60
N ALA A 70 3.48 2.66 -2.65
CA ALA A 70 3.98 2.03 -3.87
C ALA A 70 3.02 0.97 -4.43
N MET A 71 2.46 0.11 -3.57
CA MET A 71 1.46 -0.89 -3.99
C MET A 71 0.20 -0.21 -4.54
N ALA A 72 -0.28 0.84 -3.87
CA ALA A 72 -1.45 1.59 -4.32
C ALA A 72 -1.23 2.20 -5.72
N LEU A 73 -0.05 2.76 -5.96
CA LEU A 73 0.32 3.31 -7.27
C LEU A 73 0.38 2.26 -8.38
N ILE A 74 0.89 1.06 -8.07
CA ILE A 74 0.92 -0.05 -9.03
C ILE A 74 -0.51 -0.48 -9.36
N VAL A 75 -1.40 -0.58 -8.37
CA VAL A 75 -2.81 -0.90 -8.59
C VAL A 75 -3.50 0.17 -9.44
N ALA A 76 -3.28 1.45 -9.15
CA ALA A 76 -3.81 2.57 -9.93
C ALA A 76 -3.34 2.57 -11.39
N SER A 77 -2.16 2.00 -11.67
CA SER A 77 -1.61 1.90 -13.03
C SER A 77 -2.29 0.84 -13.89
N VAL A 78 -3.14 -0.02 -13.32
CA VAL A 78 -3.88 -1.07 -14.04
C VAL A 78 -5.20 -0.49 -14.55
N PRO A 79 -5.35 -0.22 -15.87
CA PRO A 79 -6.52 0.51 -16.38
C PRO A 79 -7.84 -0.17 -16.07
N GLN A 80 -7.86 -1.51 -16.03
CA GLN A 80 -9.05 -2.31 -15.76
C GLN A 80 -9.63 -2.06 -14.35
N VAL A 81 -8.81 -1.64 -13.40
CA VAL A 81 -9.23 -1.32 -12.02
C VAL A 81 -9.94 0.04 -11.94
N THR A 82 -9.77 0.90 -12.95
CA THR A 82 -10.36 2.26 -12.96
C THR A 82 -11.36 2.50 -14.09
N GLN A 83 -11.21 1.83 -15.24
CA GLN A 83 -11.89 2.18 -16.50
C GLN A 83 -12.71 1.04 -17.11
N SER A 84 -12.72 -0.15 -16.50
CA SER A 84 -13.50 -1.28 -17.04
C SER A 84 -15.01 -1.12 -16.77
N THR A 85 -15.84 -1.91 -17.45
CA THR A 85 -17.28 -2.00 -17.19
C THR A 85 -17.59 -2.44 -15.75
N SER A 86 -16.68 -3.20 -15.13
CA SER A 86 -16.81 -3.71 -13.75
C SER A 86 -15.49 -3.55 -12.98
N PRO A 87 -15.10 -2.32 -12.60
CA PRO A 87 -13.80 -2.02 -11.99
C PRO A 87 -13.52 -2.82 -10.72
N ASN A 88 -14.55 -3.02 -9.89
CA ASN A 88 -14.47 -3.78 -8.65
C ASN A 88 -14.10 -5.25 -8.92
N SER A 89 -14.74 -5.88 -9.91
CA SER A 89 -14.44 -7.28 -10.27
C SER A 89 -12.99 -7.42 -10.76
N SER A 90 -12.49 -6.44 -11.52
CA SER A 90 -11.09 -6.40 -11.95
C SER A 90 -10.13 -6.24 -10.77
N LEU A 91 -10.46 -5.40 -9.78
CA LEU A 91 -9.68 -5.25 -8.55
C LEU A 91 -9.60 -6.57 -7.76
N PHE A 92 -10.72 -7.25 -7.56
CA PHE A 92 -10.74 -8.55 -6.87
C PHE A 92 -9.98 -9.63 -7.65
N ALA A 93 -10.13 -9.67 -8.98
CA ALA A 93 -9.38 -10.59 -9.83
C ALA A 93 -7.87 -10.34 -9.74
N LEU A 94 -7.45 -9.07 -9.75
CA LEU A 94 -6.04 -8.67 -9.59
C LEU A 94 -5.50 -9.09 -8.23
N ALA A 95 -6.26 -8.91 -7.15
CA ALA A 95 -5.88 -9.31 -5.80
C ALA A 95 -5.69 -10.83 -5.70
N ILE A 96 -6.65 -11.61 -6.22
CA ILE A 96 -6.57 -13.08 -6.24
C ILE A 96 -5.38 -13.55 -7.09
N LEU A 97 -5.22 -13.00 -8.29
CA LEU A 97 -4.11 -13.36 -9.19
C LEU A 97 -2.75 -13.08 -8.54
N THR A 98 -2.61 -11.91 -7.92
CA THR A 98 -1.39 -11.52 -7.20
C THR A 98 -1.13 -12.47 -6.03
N GLY A 99 -2.16 -12.82 -5.26
CA GLY A 99 -2.07 -13.79 -4.16
C GLY A 99 -1.62 -15.17 -4.63
N VAL A 100 -2.19 -15.68 -5.72
CA VAL A 100 -1.78 -16.96 -6.33
C VAL A 100 -0.31 -16.90 -6.75
N LEU A 101 0.11 -15.85 -7.45
CA LEU A 101 1.50 -15.68 -7.86
C LEU A 101 2.47 -15.59 -6.67
N MET A 102 2.09 -14.87 -5.62
CA MET A 102 2.88 -14.77 -4.39
C MET A 102 2.99 -16.11 -3.66
N LEU A 103 1.91 -16.88 -3.59
CA LEU A 103 1.94 -18.23 -3.01
C LEU A 103 2.83 -19.16 -3.84
N THR A 104 2.70 -19.16 -5.16
CA THR A 104 3.56 -19.94 -6.06
C THR A 104 5.02 -19.56 -5.88
N ALA A 105 5.34 -18.27 -5.83
CA ALA A 105 6.71 -17.79 -5.57
C ALA A 105 7.23 -18.23 -4.19
N GLY A 106 6.37 -18.25 -3.18
CA GLY A 106 6.66 -18.75 -1.84
C GLY A 106 6.97 -20.26 -1.84
N PHE A 107 6.16 -21.08 -2.52
CA PHE A 107 6.41 -22.52 -2.68
C PHE A 107 7.73 -22.82 -3.41
N LEU A 108 8.06 -22.01 -4.40
CA LEU A 108 9.33 -22.08 -5.14
C LEU A 108 10.52 -21.48 -4.37
N LYS A 109 10.31 -20.97 -3.14
CA LYS A 109 11.33 -20.34 -2.29
C LYS A 109 12.06 -19.17 -2.96
N LEU A 110 11.37 -18.46 -3.85
CA LEU A 110 11.93 -17.32 -4.60
C LEU A 110 12.24 -16.11 -3.72
N GLY A 111 11.82 -16.10 -2.44
CA GLY A 111 12.22 -15.09 -1.47
C GLY A 111 13.75 -14.99 -1.29
N THR A 112 14.50 -16.06 -1.59
CA THR A 112 15.97 -16.02 -1.59
C THR A 112 16.51 -15.12 -2.70
N LEU A 113 15.80 -15.02 -3.84
CA LEU A 113 16.22 -14.18 -4.96
C LEU A 113 16.18 -12.69 -4.62
N VAL A 114 15.26 -12.28 -3.74
CA VAL A 114 15.15 -10.89 -3.28
C VAL A 114 16.44 -10.43 -2.58
N ARG A 115 17.24 -11.34 -2.02
CA ARG A 115 18.55 -11.02 -1.42
C ARG A 115 19.60 -10.57 -2.44
N PHE A 116 19.39 -10.83 -3.74
CA PHE A 116 20.29 -10.39 -4.80
C PHE A 116 19.94 -9.02 -5.38
N VAL A 117 18.89 -8.36 -4.87
CA VAL A 117 18.56 -6.99 -5.27
C VAL A 117 19.64 -6.05 -4.71
N PRO A 118 20.36 -5.27 -5.55
CA PRO A 118 21.39 -4.36 -5.07
C PRO A 118 20.81 -3.27 -4.18
N ASN A 119 21.56 -2.89 -3.13
CA ASN A 119 21.16 -1.78 -2.24
C ASN A 119 20.88 -0.49 -3.01
N SER A 120 21.67 -0.17 -4.05
CA SER A 120 21.46 1.00 -4.89
C SER A 120 20.08 1.01 -5.58
N VAL A 121 19.56 -0.16 -5.97
CA VAL A 121 18.23 -0.28 -6.58
C VAL A 121 17.13 -0.06 -5.54
N MET A 122 17.27 -0.65 -4.35
CA MET A 122 16.33 -0.40 -3.25
C MET A 122 16.31 1.08 -2.85
N THR A 123 17.47 1.72 -2.71
CA THR A 123 17.56 3.15 -2.39
C THR A 123 16.91 4.01 -3.47
N GLY A 124 17.17 3.72 -4.74
CA GLY A 124 16.53 4.42 -5.86
C GLY A 124 15.01 4.28 -5.84
N PHE A 125 14.51 3.07 -5.59
CA PHE A 125 13.08 2.80 -5.48
C PHE A 125 12.43 3.57 -4.33
N VAL A 126 13.02 3.53 -3.12
CA VAL A 126 12.50 4.25 -1.95
C VAL A 126 12.48 5.77 -2.20
N ASN A 127 13.54 6.32 -2.80
CA ASN A 127 13.59 7.76 -3.16
C ASN A 127 12.50 8.13 -4.17
N ALA A 128 12.27 7.30 -5.19
CA ALA A 128 11.22 7.54 -6.18
C ALA A 128 9.82 7.50 -5.53
N VAL A 129 9.58 6.54 -4.63
CA VAL A 129 8.32 6.45 -3.87
C VAL A 129 8.13 7.69 -3.00
N ALA A 130 9.17 8.15 -2.29
CA ALA A 130 9.10 9.37 -1.49
C ALA A 130 8.70 10.59 -2.32
N VAL A 131 9.31 10.77 -3.50
CA VAL A 131 8.92 11.84 -4.45
C VAL A 131 7.46 11.67 -4.87
N LEU A 132 7.03 10.48 -5.28
CA LEU A 132 5.65 10.22 -5.72
C LEU A 132 4.60 10.44 -4.63
N ILE A 133 4.95 10.22 -3.36
CA ILE A 133 4.11 10.55 -2.21
C ILE A 133 3.95 12.07 -2.13
N VAL A 134 5.06 12.83 -2.11
CA VAL A 134 5.03 14.30 -2.04
C VAL A 134 4.21 14.89 -3.19
N LEU A 135 4.51 14.49 -4.43
CA LEU A 135 3.79 14.98 -5.61
C LEU A 135 2.30 14.63 -5.58
N GLY A 136 1.95 13.48 -5.01
CA GLY A 136 0.56 13.04 -4.90
C GLY A 136 -0.28 13.80 -3.89
N GLN A 137 0.34 14.58 -3.00
CA GLN A 137 -0.33 15.37 -1.97
C GLN A 137 -0.44 16.86 -2.33
N LEU A 138 0.22 17.32 -3.40
CA LEU A 138 0.28 18.74 -3.75
C LEU A 138 -1.09 19.33 -4.09
N ASP A 139 -1.95 18.57 -4.76
CA ASP A 139 -3.29 19.04 -5.15
C ASP A 139 -4.18 19.25 -3.91
N ASP A 140 -4.18 18.26 -3.02
CA ASP A 140 -4.94 18.31 -1.77
C ASP A 140 -4.41 19.42 -0.84
N PHE A 141 -3.09 19.67 -0.86
CA PHE A 141 -2.46 20.72 -0.06
C PHE A 141 -2.75 22.13 -0.59
N THR A 142 -2.78 22.31 -1.91
CA THR A 142 -2.99 23.62 -2.55
C THR A 142 -4.46 23.93 -2.82
N GLY A 143 -5.33 22.92 -2.84
CA GLY A 143 -6.75 23.08 -3.19
C GLY A 143 -7.00 23.26 -4.69
N TYR A 144 -5.95 23.16 -5.53
CA TYR A 144 -6.06 23.29 -6.98
C TYR A 144 -6.28 21.93 -7.65
N SER A 145 -7.34 21.83 -8.45
CA SER A 145 -7.69 20.63 -9.20
C SER A 145 -6.79 20.47 -10.43
N THR A 146 -5.62 19.87 -10.26
CA THR A 146 -4.68 19.60 -11.36
C THR A 146 -5.19 18.53 -12.31
N THR A 147 -4.97 18.75 -13.61
CA THR A 147 -5.34 17.80 -14.67
C THR A 147 -4.10 17.22 -15.32
N GLY A 148 -3.96 15.89 -15.33
CA GLY A 148 -2.83 15.25 -16.00
C GLY A 148 -2.84 13.73 -15.92
N PRO A 149 -2.15 13.04 -16.86
CA PRO A 149 -2.13 11.59 -16.93
C PRO A 149 -1.28 10.94 -15.83
N ASN A 150 -0.39 11.69 -15.18
CA ASN A 150 0.44 11.20 -14.09
C ASN A 150 0.77 12.33 -13.11
N ARG A 151 1.26 11.97 -11.91
CA ARG A 151 1.54 12.93 -10.83
C ARG A 151 2.59 13.98 -11.18
N VAL A 152 3.59 13.63 -12.00
CA VAL A 152 4.62 14.59 -12.44
C VAL A 152 4.01 15.67 -13.32
N VAL A 153 3.18 15.27 -14.30
CA VAL A 153 2.49 16.22 -15.18
C VAL A 153 1.49 17.07 -14.39
N ARG A 154 0.78 16.49 -13.43
CA ARG A 154 -0.11 17.22 -12.52
C ARG A 154 0.63 18.27 -11.68
N THR A 155 1.84 17.96 -11.21
CA THR A 155 2.67 18.95 -10.52
C THR A 155 3.13 20.07 -11.45
N ILE A 156 3.50 19.77 -12.69
CA ILE A 156 3.87 20.82 -13.66
C ILE A 156 2.66 21.73 -13.93
N ASP A 157 1.47 21.14 -14.11
CA ASP A 157 0.21 21.88 -14.28
C ASP A 157 -0.07 22.82 -13.10
N LEU A 158 0.12 22.35 -11.87
CA LEU A 158 0.02 23.18 -10.66
C LEU A 158 1.00 24.35 -10.71
N LEU A 159 2.28 24.08 -10.99
CA LEU A 159 3.32 25.11 -11.01
C LEU A 159 3.07 26.19 -12.07
N LEU A 160 2.53 25.81 -13.22
CA LEU A 160 2.17 26.76 -14.28
C LEU A 160 0.93 27.58 -13.93
N ASN A 161 0.01 27.02 -13.14
CA ASN A 161 -1.24 27.66 -12.72
C ASN A 161 -1.20 28.16 -11.26
N LEU A 162 -0.02 28.39 -10.69
CA LEU A 162 0.18 28.88 -9.32
C LEU A 162 -0.57 30.19 -9.00
N GLY A 163 -0.88 30.99 -10.02
CA GLY A 163 -1.67 32.22 -9.85
C GLY A 163 -3.17 32.01 -9.65
N GLN A 164 -3.65 30.77 -9.78
CA GLN A 164 -5.06 30.37 -9.57
C GLN A 164 -5.27 29.63 -8.25
N VAL A 165 -4.20 29.42 -7.49
CA VAL A 165 -4.19 28.78 -6.16
C VAL A 165 -4.53 29.80 -5.08
#